data_AF-A0A2A4NTK8-F1
#
_entry.id   AF-A0A2A4NTK8-F1
#
_cell.length_a   1.000
_cell.length_b   1.000
_cell.length_c   1.000
_cell.angle_alpha   90.00
_cell.angle_beta   90.00
_cell.angle_gamma   90.00
#
_symmetry.space_group_name_H-M   'P 1'
#
loop_
_entity.id
_entity.type
_entity.pdbx_description
1 polymer ?
#
loop_
_entity_poly.entity_id
_entity_poly.type
_entity_poly.pdbx_seq_one_letter_code
_entity_poly.pdbx_strand_id
1 'polypeptide(L)'
;MAQNTIPDIETSTNTAGEGDIYIGVPSGNVYIGLSTGLYHPLKVSASTTNLYTSDGSIATSRQITGNPENYLWFNNFKQFYIDVASIYRLTSGDNIHLEADNYIRLSADNGIRLQGNTSVSKDLSLVGRFIDGSFNNGSQGDILSTTGTSTKWLHKSDLLSSNTENSITTVSDGGLYYQSPVKAFGKIQMNGTANKIKGAISKRIGEGTYEITFTTAFNHNNYIIQLSQPSRKGAGYDDPGIAYYDQSKGGFKVEIGDNDNSKKSRIRFDSEFMFVIMDYN
;
A
#
# COMPACT_ATOMS: atom_id res chain seq x y z
N MET A 1 62.27 20.45 -21.87
CA MET A 1 61.81 20.39 -23.28
C MET A 1 62.24 21.68 -23.94
N ALA A 2 62.98 21.62 -25.05
CA ALA A 2 63.36 22.82 -25.79
C ALA A 2 62.09 23.45 -26.38
N GLN A 3 61.90 24.74 -26.16
CA GLN A 3 60.75 25.46 -26.67
C GLN A 3 60.99 25.78 -28.15
N ASN A 4 60.24 25.12 -29.05
CA ASN A 4 60.36 25.38 -30.47
C ASN A 4 59.67 26.72 -30.80
N THR A 5 60.42 27.70 -31.27
CA THR A 5 59.87 28.94 -31.82
C THR A 5 59.74 28.81 -33.33
N ILE A 6 58.62 29.28 -33.89
CA ILE A 6 58.37 29.28 -35.33
C ILE A 6 58.04 30.71 -35.80
N PRO A 7 58.61 31.20 -36.91
CA PRO A 7 58.17 32.47 -37.49
C PRO A 7 56.69 32.41 -37.86
N ASP A 8 55.91 33.46 -37.56
CA ASP A 8 54.47 33.48 -37.85
C ASP A 8 54.16 33.23 -39.34
N ILE A 9 55.09 33.59 -40.24
CA ILE A 9 54.95 33.35 -41.68
C ILE A 9 55.01 31.86 -42.07
N GLU A 10 55.57 31.01 -41.20
CA GLU A 10 55.79 29.58 -41.47
C GLU A 10 54.70 28.68 -40.86
N THR A 11 53.73 29.22 -40.12
CA THR A 11 52.66 28.42 -39.48
C THR A 11 51.68 27.78 -40.48
N SER A 12 51.76 28.17 -41.76
CA SER A 12 51.01 27.55 -42.86
C SER A 12 51.80 26.47 -43.61
N THR A 13 53.05 26.22 -43.22
CA THR A 13 53.89 25.18 -43.82
C THR A 13 53.60 23.85 -43.10
N ASN A 14 53.36 22.77 -43.84
CA ASN A 14 52.99 21.46 -43.25
C ASN A 14 54.22 20.72 -42.71
N THR A 15 54.92 21.33 -41.76
CA THR A 15 56.22 20.86 -41.24
C THR A 15 56.20 20.55 -39.74
N ALA A 16 55.06 20.66 -39.08
CA ALA A 16 54.95 20.46 -37.64
C ALA A 16 55.13 18.97 -37.26
N GLY A 17 55.98 18.70 -36.27
CA GLY A 17 55.99 17.38 -35.60
C GLY A 17 54.72 17.16 -34.80
N GLU A 18 54.09 15.98 -34.94
CA GLU A 18 52.87 15.64 -34.19
C GLU A 18 53.09 15.71 -32.68
N GLY A 19 52.24 16.45 -31.98
CA GLY A 19 52.30 16.62 -30.53
C GLY A 19 53.31 17.66 -30.03
N ASP A 20 54.17 18.19 -30.89
CA ASP A 20 55.11 19.24 -30.52
C ASP A 20 54.39 20.58 -30.31
N ILE A 21 54.88 21.36 -29.34
CA ILE A 21 54.36 22.70 -29.02
C ILE A 21 55.28 23.77 -29.60
N TYR A 22 54.69 24.72 -30.33
CA TYR A 22 55.40 25.81 -30.97
C TYR A 22 54.91 27.17 -30.47
N ILE A 23 55.84 28.13 -30.34
CA ILE A 23 55.49 29.54 -30.09
C ILE A 23 55.79 30.37 -31.34
N GLY A 24 54.74 30.97 -31.90
CA GLY A 24 54.81 31.90 -33.04
C GLY A 24 55.55 33.18 -32.65
N VAL A 25 56.46 33.64 -33.52
CA VAL A 25 57.22 34.88 -33.35
C VAL A 25 56.96 35.79 -34.55
N PRO A 26 56.60 37.08 -34.33
CA PRO A 26 56.52 37.78 -33.05
C PRO A 26 55.19 37.65 -32.28
N SER A 27 54.17 36.97 -32.80
CA SER A 27 52.81 36.98 -32.22
C SER A 27 52.67 36.46 -30.79
N GLY A 28 53.56 35.56 -30.36
CA GLY A 28 53.44 34.83 -29.10
C GLY A 28 52.31 33.80 -29.09
N ASN A 29 51.74 33.48 -30.26
CA ASN A 29 50.70 32.46 -30.39
C ASN A 29 51.27 31.06 -30.09
N VAL A 30 50.45 30.18 -29.52
CA VAL A 30 50.85 28.80 -29.21
C VAL A 30 50.16 27.86 -30.18
N TYR A 31 50.90 26.90 -30.74
CA TYR A 31 50.41 25.88 -31.65
C TYR A 31 50.80 24.48 -31.16
N ILE A 32 50.02 23.48 -31.54
CA ILE A 32 50.39 22.06 -31.47
C ILE A 32 50.50 21.49 -32.89
N GLY A 33 51.51 20.67 -33.16
CA GLY A 33 51.60 19.96 -34.43
C GLY A 33 50.61 18.79 -34.51
N LEU A 34 49.94 18.64 -35.65
CA LEU A 34 49.05 17.52 -35.95
C LEU A 34 49.80 16.41 -36.69
N SER A 35 49.24 15.20 -36.71
CA SER A 35 49.74 14.06 -37.52
C SER A 35 49.83 14.37 -39.01
N THR A 36 49.08 15.37 -39.49
CA THR A 36 49.09 15.85 -40.87
C THR A 36 50.25 16.80 -41.19
N GLY A 37 51.07 17.15 -40.20
CA GLY A 37 52.13 18.16 -40.31
C GLY A 37 51.64 19.60 -40.14
N LEU A 38 50.34 19.81 -39.90
CA LEU A 38 49.75 21.14 -39.73
C LEU A 38 49.99 21.69 -38.32
N TYR A 39 50.17 23.01 -38.20
CA TYR A 39 50.15 23.73 -36.93
C TYR A 39 48.70 24.06 -36.53
N HIS A 40 48.21 23.47 -35.45
CA HIS A 40 46.90 23.79 -34.89
C HIS A 40 47.01 24.83 -33.78
N PRO A 41 46.34 25.98 -33.89
CA PRO A 41 46.41 27.02 -32.87
C PRO A 41 45.78 26.58 -31.55
N LEU A 42 46.53 26.68 -30.45
CA LEU A 42 46.07 26.49 -29.07
C LEU A 42 45.84 27.83 -28.32
N LYS A 43 46.58 28.87 -28.69
CA LYS A 43 46.41 30.24 -28.20
C LYS A 43 46.73 31.21 -29.32
N VAL A 44 45.73 31.95 -29.76
CA VAL A 44 45.87 32.99 -30.79
C VAL A 44 45.21 34.25 -30.26
N SER A 45 45.93 35.36 -30.26
CA SER A 45 45.51 36.63 -29.61
C SER A 45 44.21 37.25 -30.16
N ALA A 46 43.58 36.64 -31.17
CA ALA A 46 42.33 37.09 -31.78
C ALA A 46 41.38 35.97 -32.25
N SER A 47 41.58 34.68 -31.89
CA SER A 47 40.70 33.62 -32.42
C SER A 47 39.56 33.19 -31.50
N THR A 48 38.45 32.81 -32.14
CA THR A 48 37.27 32.15 -31.56
C THR A 48 37.45 30.63 -31.40
N THR A 49 38.64 30.09 -31.67
CA THR A 49 38.92 28.63 -31.72
C THR A 49 39.50 28.05 -30.43
N ASN A 50 39.88 28.89 -29.46
CA ASN A 50 40.35 28.40 -28.17
C ASN A 50 39.22 27.72 -27.39
N LEU A 51 39.55 26.69 -26.60
CA LEU A 51 38.58 26.04 -25.70
C LEU A 51 37.97 27.06 -24.73
N TYR A 52 38.80 28.00 -24.25
CA TYR A 52 38.43 29.04 -23.32
C TYR A 52 38.54 30.45 -23.94
N THR A 53 37.66 31.34 -23.52
CA THR A 53 37.81 32.80 -23.64
C THR A 53 38.94 33.30 -22.72
N SER A 54 39.35 34.57 -22.87
CA SER A 54 40.41 35.17 -22.04
C SER A 54 40.09 35.23 -20.55
N ASP A 55 38.80 35.17 -20.19
CA ASP A 55 38.26 35.09 -18.82
C ASP A 55 37.94 33.65 -18.38
N GLY A 56 38.36 32.63 -19.14
CA GLY A 56 38.29 31.22 -18.72
C GLY A 56 36.93 30.54 -18.90
N SER A 57 35.98 31.17 -19.58
CA SER A 57 34.70 30.55 -19.97
C SER A 57 34.83 29.76 -21.27
N ILE A 58 33.98 28.77 -21.52
CA ILE A 58 34.00 28.08 -22.82
C ILE A 58 33.39 28.98 -23.89
N ALA A 59 34.15 29.29 -24.96
CA ALA A 59 33.76 30.31 -25.94
C ALA A 59 32.55 29.91 -26.82
N THR A 60 32.38 28.61 -27.11
CA THR A 60 31.27 28.06 -27.93
C THR A 60 30.97 26.62 -27.51
N SER A 61 29.85 26.03 -27.95
CA SER A 61 29.51 24.63 -27.66
C SER A 61 30.68 23.69 -28.00
N ARG A 62 30.88 22.66 -27.16
CA ARG A 62 31.90 21.62 -27.37
C ARG A 62 31.19 20.29 -27.56
N GLN A 63 31.45 19.65 -28.70
CA GLN A 63 31.00 18.29 -28.96
C GLN A 63 32.20 17.35 -28.83
N ILE A 64 32.05 16.31 -28.02
CA ILE A 64 32.99 15.19 -27.96
C ILE A 64 32.31 14.01 -28.66
N THR A 65 32.87 13.58 -29.79
CA THR A 65 32.36 12.44 -30.56
C THR A 65 33.34 11.28 -30.43
N GLY A 66 32.90 10.18 -29.82
CA GLY A 66 33.63 8.91 -29.81
C GLY A 66 33.22 8.01 -30.99
N ASN A 67 33.98 6.94 -31.20
CA ASN A 67 33.53 5.79 -31.99
C ASN A 67 32.84 4.75 -31.05
N PRO A 68 32.28 3.64 -31.57
CA PRO A 68 31.56 2.65 -30.73
C PRO A 68 32.38 2.00 -29.59
N GLU A 69 33.71 2.06 -29.64
CA GLU A 69 34.60 1.46 -28.65
C GLU A 69 35.15 2.49 -27.63
N ASN A 70 34.92 3.79 -27.87
CA ASN A 70 35.50 4.85 -27.05
C ASN A 70 34.65 5.12 -25.81
N TYR A 71 35.31 5.31 -24.67
CA TYR A 71 34.69 5.75 -23.43
C TYR A 71 35.33 7.05 -22.92
N LEU A 72 34.54 7.86 -22.21
CA LEU A 72 35.04 8.95 -21.39
C LEU A 72 34.95 8.51 -19.93
N TRP A 73 36.09 8.30 -19.29
CA TRP A 73 36.16 7.73 -17.94
C TRP A 73 36.71 8.75 -16.93
N PHE A 74 35.99 8.94 -15.84
CA PHE A 74 36.41 9.76 -14.71
C PHE A 74 36.57 8.87 -13.47
N ASN A 75 37.78 8.76 -12.92
CA ASN A 75 38.05 7.97 -11.71
C ASN A 75 38.79 8.76 -10.64
N ASN A 76 38.71 8.26 -9.40
CA ASN A 76 39.44 8.76 -8.23
C ASN A 76 39.18 10.23 -7.89
N PHE A 77 38.01 10.75 -8.29
CA PHE A 77 37.54 12.06 -7.83
C PHE A 77 36.81 11.93 -6.50
N LYS A 78 37.04 12.89 -5.60
CA LYS A 78 36.24 13.02 -4.39
C LYS A 78 34.77 13.32 -4.72
N GLN A 79 34.55 14.19 -5.71
CA GLN A 79 33.25 14.68 -6.17
C GLN A 79 33.34 15.08 -7.65
N PHE A 80 32.23 14.95 -8.37
CA PHE A 80 32.05 15.45 -9.72
C PHE A 80 30.74 16.26 -9.76
N TYR A 81 30.83 17.54 -10.12
CA TYR A 81 29.68 18.45 -10.19
C TYR A 81 29.36 18.80 -11.64
N ILE A 82 28.08 18.75 -11.99
CA ILE A 82 27.53 19.33 -13.20
C ILE A 82 26.50 20.36 -12.77
N ASP A 83 26.80 21.64 -12.96
CA ASP A 83 25.89 22.75 -12.70
C ASP A 83 25.37 23.30 -14.02
N VAL A 84 24.05 23.30 -14.20
CA VAL A 84 23.39 23.70 -15.44
C VAL A 84 22.22 24.64 -15.13
N ALA A 85 22.26 25.85 -15.67
CA ALA A 85 21.26 26.89 -15.40
C ALA A 85 19.88 26.63 -16.01
N SER A 86 19.75 25.69 -16.96
CA SER A 86 18.48 25.44 -17.66
C SER A 86 18.14 23.96 -17.74
N ILE A 87 18.79 23.21 -18.65
CA ILE A 87 18.46 21.80 -18.90
C ILE A 87 19.72 20.97 -18.95
N TYR A 88 19.85 20.04 -18.01
CA TYR A 88 20.72 18.89 -18.14
C TYR A 88 19.96 17.74 -18.81
N ARG A 89 20.54 17.15 -19.86
CA ARG A 89 19.95 16.01 -20.57
C ARG A 89 20.96 14.88 -20.64
N LEU A 90 20.60 13.73 -20.09
CA LEU A 90 21.28 12.45 -20.29
C LEU A 90 20.37 11.57 -21.15
N THR A 91 20.89 11.02 -22.25
CA THR A 91 20.10 10.23 -23.20
C THR A 91 20.98 9.11 -23.74
N SER A 92 20.39 7.93 -23.90
CA SER A 92 21.02 6.74 -24.46
C SER A 92 20.04 6.08 -25.42
N GLY A 93 20.54 5.43 -26.47
CA GLY A 93 19.74 4.61 -27.39
C GLY A 93 19.34 3.24 -26.82
N ASP A 94 19.97 2.84 -25.71
CA ASP A 94 19.74 1.55 -25.04
C ASP A 94 19.44 1.79 -23.55
N ASN A 95 20.47 1.93 -22.71
CA ASN A 95 20.31 2.10 -21.26
C ASN A 95 21.08 3.32 -20.70
N ILE A 96 20.56 3.84 -19.59
CA ILE A 96 21.30 4.69 -18.66
C ILE A 96 21.37 3.90 -17.35
N HIS A 97 22.57 3.48 -16.96
CA HIS A 97 22.80 2.71 -15.74
C HIS A 97 23.36 3.60 -14.64
N LEU A 98 22.71 3.61 -13.48
CA LEU A 98 23.16 4.31 -12.27
C LEU A 98 23.28 3.28 -11.16
N GLU A 99 24.44 3.19 -10.54
CA GLU A 99 24.74 2.19 -9.51
C GLU A 99 25.57 2.81 -8.38
N ALA A 100 25.28 2.39 -7.15
CA ALA A 100 26.02 2.79 -5.96
C ALA A 100 25.90 1.69 -4.89
N ASP A 101 26.95 1.50 -4.10
CA ASP A 101 26.99 0.49 -3.04
C ASP A 101 26.02 0.80 -1.87
N ASN A 102 25.67 2.07 -1.68
CA ASN A 102 24.83 2.51 -0.57
C ASN A 102 23.45 2.98 -1.06
N TYR A 103 23.37 4.16 -1.67
CA TYR A 103 22.13 4.67 -2.25
C TYR A 103 22.39 5.61 -3.42
N ILE A 104 21.42 5.65 -4.33
CA ILE A 104 21.27 6.71 -5.33
C ILE A 104 20.19 7.66 -4.82
N ARG A 105 20.50 8.95 -4.71
CA ARG A 105 19.51 9.97 -4.36
C ARG A 105 19.15 10.76 -5.61
N LEU A 106 17.90 10.65 -6.02
CA LEU A 106 17.25 11.56 -6.97
C LEU A 106 16.33 12.47 -6.17
N SER A 107 16.40 13.79 -6.37
CA SER A 107 15.62 14.76 -5.62
C SER A 107 15.33 15.99 -6.47
N ALA A 108 14.13 16.55 -6.31
CA ALA A 108 13.71 17.79 -6.94
C ALA A 108 12.56 18.40 -6.12
N ASP A 109 12.52 19.73 -5.99
CA ASP A 109 11.51 20.44 -5.19
C ASP A 109 10.09 20.26 -5.75
N ASN A 110 9.97 20.18 -7.08
CA ASN A 110 8.69 20.04 -7.78
C ASN A 110 8.40 18.58 -8.19
N GLY A 111 9.20 17.63 -7.73
CA GLY A 111 9.00 16.20 -7.93
C GLY A 111 9.82 15.56 -9.05
N ILE A 112 9.79 14.23 -9.07
CA ILE A 112 10.47 13.37 -10.04
C ILE A 112 9.41 12.74 -10.93
N ARG A 113 9.58 12.84 -12.26
CA ARG A 113 8.65 12.25 -13.23
C ARG A 113 9.26 11.00 -13.83
N LEU A 114 8.56 9.88 -13.67
CA LEU A 114 8.87 8.61 -14.33
C LEU A 114 7.80 8.38 -15.40
N GLN A 115 8.23 8.12 -16.63
CA GLN A 115 7.32 7.91 -17.77
C GLN A 115 7.43 6.46 -18.26
N GLY A 116 6.29 5.87 -18.59
CA GLY A 116 6.20 4.46 -18.96
C GLY A 116 6.20 3.52 -17.76
N ASN A 117 6.53 2.26 -18.01
CA ASN A 117 6.52 1.23 -16.97
C ASN A 117 7.67 1.46 -15.97
N THR A 118 7.33 1.47 -14.68
CA THR A 118 8.29 1.59 -13.58
C THR A 118 8.18 0.33 -12.71
N SER A 119 9.31 -0.31 -12.45
CA SER A 119 9.40 -1.45 -11.54
C SER A 119 10.20 -1.09 -10.29
N VAL A 120 9.71 -1.56 -9.14
CA VAL A 120 10.44 -1.53 -7.87
C VAL A 120 10.52 -2.97 -7.39
N SER A 121 11.73 -3.54 -7.40
CA SER A 121 11.93 -4.98 -7.11
C SER A 121 11.92 -5.31 -5.61
N LYS A 122 11.91 -4.30 -4.75
CA LYS A 122 11.87 -4.43 -3.29
C LYS A 122 10.76 -3.52 -2.74
N ASP A 123 10.89 -3.11 -1.48
CA ASP A 123 9.89 -2.27 -0.83
C ASP A 123 9.87 -0.84 -1.36
N LEU A 124 8.66 -0.27 -1.42
CA LEU A 124 8.41 1.14 -1.71
C LEU A 124 7.92 1.83 -0.44
N SER A 125 8.72 2.77 0.08
CA SER A 125 8.34 3.63 1.21
C SER A 125 7.74 4.94 0.72
N LEU A 126 6.55 5.28 1.20
CA LEU A 126 5.84 6.51 0.85
C LEU A 126 5.39 7.21 2.14
N VAL A 127 5.75 8.48 2.27
CA VAL A 127 5.32 9.35 3.37
C VAL A 127 4.06 10.13 2.99
N GLY A 128 3.89 10.40 1.69
CA GLY A 128 2.73 11.09 1.14
C GLY A 128 1.56 10.16 0.83
N ARG A 129 0.65 10.66 0.00
CA ARG A 129 -0.54 9.94 -0.46
C ARG A 129 -0.35 9.49 -1.90
N PHE A 130 -1.08 8.44 -2.30
CA PHE A 130 -1.28 8.16 -3.72
C PHE A 130 -2.30 9.12 -4.32
N ILE A 131 -2.21 9.29 -5.63
CA ILE A 131 -3.16 10.04 -6.45
C ILE A 131 -3.68 9.07 -7.52
N ASP A 132 -4.99 9.04 -7.73
CA ASP A 132 -5.57 8.20 -8.77
C ASP A 132 -5.46 8.83 -10.17
N GLY A 133 -5.88 8.11 -11.21
CA GLY A 133 -5.80 8.63 -12.59
C GLY A 133 -6.77 9.78 -12.89
N SER A 134 -7.62 10.17 -11.95
CA SER A 134 -8.46 11.38 -12.01
C SER A 134 -7.92 12.52 -11.13
N PHE A 135 -6.68 12.41 -10.66
CA PHE A 135 -6.00 13.39 -9.82
C PHE A 135 -6.62 13.57 -8.41
N ASN A 136 -7.27 12.54 -7.87
CA ASN A 136 -7.87 12.57 -6.53
C ASN A 136 -7.02 11.83 -5.50
N ASN A 137 -7.02 12.34 -4.26
CA ASN A 137 -6.20 11.83 -3.15
C ASN A 137 -6.86 10.71 -2.30
N GLY A 138 -8.10 10.33 -2.61
CA GLY A 138 -8.89 9.38 -1.81
C GLY A 138 -9.24 9.93 -0.41
N SER A 139 -9.77 9.08 0.45
CA SER A 139 -10.06 9.33 1.87
C SER A 139 -9.43 8.24 2.74
N GLN A 140 -9.43 8.46 4.06
CA GLN A 140 -8.91 7.47 5.01
C GLN A 140 -9.68 6.14 4.89
N GLY A 141 -8.93 5.04 4.74
CA GLY A 141 -9.50 3.69 4.61
C GLY A 141 -9.95 3.33 3.19
N ASP A 142 -9.81 4.24 2.22
CA ASP A 142 -10.08 3.91 0.82
C ASP A 142 -9.01 2.98 0.24
N ILE A 143 -9.42 2.16 -0.72
CA ILE A 143 -8.55 1.23 -1.44
C ILE A 143 -8.34 1.79 -2.85
N LEU A 144 -7.09 2.01 -3.25
CA LEU A 144 -6.78 2.36 -4.64
C LEU A 144 -6.88 1.09 -5.49
N SER A 145 -7.81 1.09 -6.45
CA SER A 145 -8.04 -0.04 -7.35
C SER A 145 -7.71 0.33 -8.79
N THR A 146 -7.34 -0.68 -9.59
CA THR A 146 -7.21 -0.51 -11.05
C THR A 146 -8.57 -0.69 -11.72
N THR A 147 -8.84 0.11 -12.75
CA THR A 147 -10.02 0.00 -13.62
C THR A 147 -9.68 -0.58 -14.99
N GLY A 148 -8.49 -1.18 -15.14
CA GLY A 148 -7.96 -1.69 -16.41
C GLY A 148 -7.17 -0.65 -17.20
N THR A 149 -7.68 0.58 -17.33
CA THR A 149 -7.00 1.69 -18.04
C THR A 149 -6.52 2.81 -17.13
N SER A 150 -6.94 2.80 -15.87
CA SER A 150 -6.62 3.84 -14.89
C SER A 150 -6.63 3.25 -13.47
N THR A 151 -6.49 4.12 -12.48
CA THR A 151 -6.78 3.83 -11.08
C THR A 151 -7.93 4.68 -10.59
N LYS A 152 -8.67 4.17 -9.61
CA LYS A 152 -9.76 4.86 -8.93
C LYS A 152 -9.82 4.43 -7.47
N TRP A 153 -10.14 5.36 -6.59
CA TRP A 153 -10.45 5.04 -5.19
C TRP A 153 -11.78 4.30 -5.08
N LEU A 154 -11.77 3.16 -4.38
CA LEU A 154 -12.97 2.48 -3.90
C LEU A 154 -13.23 2.99 -2.49
N HIS A 155 -14.35 3.68 -2.31
CA HIS A 155 -14.75 4.16 -1.00
C HIS A 155 -15.32 3.03 -0.17
N LYS A 156 -15.24 3.15 1.15
CA LYS A 156 -15.82 2.16 2.07
C LYS A 156 -17.30 1.91 1.81
N SER A 157 -18.05 2.95 1.43
CA SER A 157 -19.46 2.86 1.05
C SER A 157 -19.71 2.02 -0.20
N ASP A 158 -18.74 1.96 -1.12
CA ASP A 158 -18.88 1.26 -2.39
C ASP A 158 -18.69 -0.26 -2.22
N LEU A 159 -18.05 -0.68 -1.14
CA LEU A 159 -17.81 -2.08 -0.81
C LEU A 159 -19.02 -2.75 -0.15
N LEU A 160 -20.00 -1.97 0.30
CA LEU A 160 -21.18 -2.45 1.00
C LEU A 160 -22.45 -2.15 0.19
N SER A 161 -23.26 -3.18 -0.03
CA SER A 161 -24.57 -2.97 -0.65
C SER A 161 -25.43 -2.02 0.21
N SER A 162 -26.04 -1.03 -0.43
CA SER A 162 -26.98 -0.08 0.19
C SER A 162 -28.38 -0.64 0.36
N ASN A 163 -28.59 -1.95 0.11
CA ASN A 163 -29.88 -2.59 0.30
C ASN A 163 -30.33 -2.48 1.77
N THR A 164 -31.61 -2.17 1.98
CA THR A 164 -32.20 -1.96 3.31
C THR A 164 -32.19 -3.20 4.21
N GLU A 165 -32.00 -4.39 3.63
CA GLU A 165 -31.97 -5.67 4.35
C GLU A 165 -30.53 -6.16 4.62
N ASN A 166 -29.53 -5.33 4.36
CA ASN A 166 -28.14 -5.71 4.60
C ASN A 166 -27.85 -5.77 6.10
N SER A 167 -27.53 -6.96 6.59
CA SER A 167 -27.15 -7.19 8.00
C SER A 167 -25.67 -6.88 8.27
N ILE A 168 -24.93 -6.42 7.26
CA ILE A 168 -23.55 -5.98 7.36
C ILE A 168 -23.52 -4.45 7.34
N THR A 169 -22.82 -3.84 8.30
CA THR A 169 -22.62 -2.40 8.38
C THR A 169 -21.14 -2.05 8.45
N THR A 170 -20.81 -0.80 8.15
CA THR A 170 -19.47 -0.28 8.36
C THR A 170 -19.34 0.23 9.79
N VAL A 171 -18.19 -0.04 10.44
CA VAL A 171 -17.86 0.45 11.79
C VAL A 171 -16.69 1.45 11.73
N SER A 172 -16.47 2.22 12.80
CA SER A 172 -15.49 3.31 12.83
C SER A 172 -14.03 2.86 12.74
N ASP A 173 -13.73 1.59 13.06
CA ASP A 173 -12.40 1.00 13.00
C ASP A 173 -11.94 0.61 11.57
N GLY A 174 -12.75 0.91 10.55
CA GLY A 174 -12.45 0.53 9.17
C GLY A 174 -12.99 -0.85 8.76
N GLY A 175 -13.49 -1.64 9.72
CA GLY A 175 -14.03 -2.98 9.47
C GLY A 175 -15.47 -3.02 8.96
N LEU A 176 -15.89 -4.25 8.65
CA LEU A 176 -17.28 -4.64 8.39
C LEU A 176 -17.81 -5.38 9.63
N TYR A 177 -19.02 -5.06 10.05
CA TYR A 177 -19.69 -5.67 11.18
C TYR A 177 -20.95 -6.40 10.72
N TYR A 178 -21.14 -7.66 11.16
CA TYR A 178 -22.34 -8.44 10.90
C TYR A 178 -23.18 -8.56 12.17
N GLN A 179 -24.41 -8.04 12.12
CA GLN A 179 -25.37 -8.17 13.21
C GLN A 179 -26.21 -9.44 13.01
N SER A 180 -25.86 -10.50 13.75
CA SER A 180 -26.65 -11.74 13.69
C SER A 180 -28.06 -11.53 14.28
N PRO A 181 -29.11 -12.09 13.66
CA PRO A 181 -30.43 -12.17 14.27
C PRO A 181 -30.46 -13.16 15.45
N VAL A 182 -29.52 -14.11 15.51
CA VAL A 182 -29.40 -15.05 16.63
C VAL A 182 -28.64 -14.37 17.77
N LYS A 183 -29.36 -13.99 18.82
CA LYS A 183 -28.80 -13.21 19.95
C LYS A 183 -28.27 -14.09 21.08
N ALA A 184 -28.92 -15.23 21.32
CA ALA A 184 -28.51 -16.21 22.31
C ALA A 184 -28.96 -17.61 21.91
N PHE A 185 -28.23 -18.63 22.32
CA PHE A 185 -28.63 -20.02 22.13
C PHE A 185 -27.90 -20.92 23.13
N GLY A 186 -28.47 -22.07 23.42
CA GLY A 186 -27.82 -23.03 24.31
C GLY A 186 -28.45 -24.41 24.34
N LYS A 187 -27.67 -25.36 24.85
CA LYS A 187 -28.08 -26.69 25.30
C LYS A 187 -27.85 -26.77 26.81
N ILE A 188 -28.93 -26.96 27.56
CA ILE A 188 -28.96 -26.96 29.02
C ILE A 188 -29.14 -28.39 29.52
N GLN A 189 -28.36 -28.77 30.52
CA GLN A 189 -28.46 -30.08 31.17
C GLN A 189 -29.61 -30.12 32.19
N MET A 190 -30.03 -31.31 32.59
CA MET A 190 -31.11 -31.49 33.57
C MET A 190 -30.86 -30.83 34.94
N ASN A 191 -29.60 -30.61 35.34
CA ASN A 191 -29.26 -29.90 36.58
C ASN A 191 -29.30 -28.36 36.42
N GLY A 192 -29.64 -27.85 35.23
CA GLY A 192 -29.67 -26.43 34.89
C GLY A 192 -28.33 -25.81 34.54
N THR A 193 -27.25 -26.60 34.47
CA THR A 193 -25.97 -26.11 33.98
C THR A 193 -25.92 -26.15 32.45
N ALA A 194 -25.20 -25.22 31.85
CA ALA A 194 -25.04 -25.18 30.41
C ALA A 194 -24.04 -26.26 29.94
N ASN A 195 -24.44 -27.10 28.99
CA ASN A 195 -23.50 -27.93 28.22
C ASN A 195 -22.78 -27.06 27.17
N LYS A 196 -23.56 -26.24 26.43
CA LYS A 196 -23.06 -25.18 25.55
C LYS A 196 -24.03 -24.01 25.61
N ILE A 197 -23.53 -22.79 25.76
CA ILE A 197 -24.38 -21.59 25.78
C ILE A 197 -23.60 -20.38 25.26
N LYS A 198 -24.29 -19.50 24.53
CA LYS A 198 -23.76 -18.21 24.09
C LYS A 198 -24.85 -17.15 24.24
N GLY A 199 -24.46 -15.95 24.69
CA GLY A 199 -25.36 -14.80 24.88
C GLY A 199 -26.27 -14.90 26.10
N ALA A 200 -26.13 -15.94 26.92
CA ALA A 200 -26.94 -16.16 28.11
C ALA A 200 -26.22 -17.03 29.15
N ILE A 201 -26.79 -17.09 30.34
CA ILE A 201 -26.51 -18.02 31.42
C ILE A 201 -27.79 -18.77 31.77
N SER A 202 -27.67 -19.96 32.37
CA SER A 202 -28.80 -20.78 32.80
C SER A 202 -28.66 -21.19 34.26
N LYS A 203 -29.80 -21.31 34.95
CA LYS A 203 -29.89 -21.79 36.32
C LYS A 203 -31.16 -22.61 36.50
N ARG A 204 -31.07 -23.78 37.13
CA ARG A 204 -32.27 -24.49 37.62
C ARG A 204 -32.78 -23.79 38.88
N ILE A 205 -34.07 -23.46 38.89
CA ILE A 205 -34.74 -22.75 39.99
C ILE A 205 -35.80 -23.63 40.69
N GLY A 206 -36.10 -24.80 40.14
CA GLY A 206 -36.99 -25.80 40.71
C GLY A 206 -37.00 -27.06 39.83
N GLU A 207 -37.68 -28.10 40.27
CA GLU A 207 -37.88 -29.29 39.43
C GLU A 207 -38.58 -28.92 38.12
N GLY A 208 -38.01 -29.35 37.00
CA GLY A 208 -38.45 -29.01 35.65
C GLY A 208 -38.48 -27.53 35.34
N THR A 209 -37.86 -26.68 36.17
CA THR A 209 -37.97 -25.22 36.07
C THR A 209 -36.60 -24.56 36.00
N TYR A 210 -36.38 -23.79 34.93
CA TYR A 210 -35.09 -23.18 34.63
C TYR A 210 -35.25 -21.70 34.33
N GLU A 211 -34.25 -20.92 34.68
CA GLU A 211 -34.13 -19.51 34.34
C GLU A 211 -33.00 -19.35 33.31
N ILE A 212 -33.28 -18.63 32.23
CA ILE A 212 -32.31 -18.20 31.23
C ILE A 212 -32.16 -16.69 31.39
N THR A 213 -30.94 -16.22 31.63
CA THR A 213 -30.62 -14.79 31.77
C THR A 213 -29.64 -14.39 30.67
N PHE A 214 -29.96 -13.34 29.90
CA PHE A 214 -29.06 -12.84 28.86
C PHE A 214 -27.84 -12.15 29.47
N THR A 215 -26.68 -12.33 28.83
CA THR A 215 -25.45 -11.62 29.23
C THR A 215 -25.52 -10.13 28.91
N THR A 216 -26.35 -9.77 27.92
CA THR A 216 -26.69 -8.40 27.56
C THR A 216 -28.20 -8.31 27.46
N ALA A 217 -28.82 -7.46 28.28
CA ALA A 217 -30.27 -7.27 28.23
C ALA A 217 -30.69 -6.60 26.91
N PHE A 218 -31.82 -7.02 26.35
CA PHE A 218 -32.43 -6.34 25.22
C PHE A 218 -33.09 -5.03 25.67
N ASN A 219 -33.39 -4.14 24.72
CA ASN A 219 -34.14 -2.91 25.00
C ASN A 219 -35.67 -3.15 25.07
N HIS A 220 -36.16 -4.33 24.67
CA HIS A 220 -37.56 -4.77 24.72
C HIS A 220 -37.71 -6.23 25.20
N ASN A 221 -38.95 -6.67 25.40
CA ASN A 221 -39.27 -8.04 25.81
C ASN A 221 -39.77 -8.90 24.62
N ASN A 222 -39.93 -8.33 23.43
CA ASN A 222 -40.52 -8.99 22.27
C ASN A 222 -39.48 -9.66 21.39
N TYR A 223 -38.93 -10.79 21.83
CA TYR A 223 -38.01 -11.62 21.04
C TYR A 223 -38.60 -13.01 20.81
N ILE A 224 -38.10 -13.73 19.81
CA ILE A 224 -38.55 -15.09 19.51
C ILE A 224 -37.77 -16.08 20.37
N ILE A 225 -38.50 -16.96 21.05
CA ILE A 225 -37.95 -18.09 21.80
C ILE A 225 -38.34 -19.36 21.06
N GLN A 226 -37.36 -20.08 20.52
CA GLN A 226 -37.55 -21.44 20.03
C GLN A 226 -36.98 -22.40 21.07
N LEU A 227 -37.83 -23.31 21.56
CA LEU A 227 -37.47 -24.35 22.51
C LEU A 227 -37.54 -25.72 21.86
N SER A 228 -36.66 -26.62 22.28
CA SER A 228 -36.77 -28.03 21.98
C SER A 228 -36.31 -28.86 23.17
N GLN A 229 -36.84 -30.07 23.28
CA GLN A 229 -36.46 -31.03 24.31
C GLN A 229 -36.41 -32.46 23.74
N PRO A 230 -35.69 -33.38 24.37
CA PRO A 230 -35.71 -34.78 23.98
C PRO A 230 -37.08 -35.42 24.22
N SER A 231 -37.44 -36.37 23.35
CA SER A 231 -38.54 -37.31 23.64
C SER A 231 -38.13 -38.28 24.76
N ARG A 232 -39.11 -38.70 25.58
CA ARG A 232 -38.93 -39.72 26.61
C ARG A 232 -39.25 -41.15 26.14
N LYS A 233 -39.68 -41.33 24.89
CA LYS A 233 -39.94 -42.63 24.25
C LYS A 233 -40.82 -43.59 25.08
N GLY A 234 -41.82 -43.07 25.80
CA GLY A 234 -42.74 -43.87 26.62
C GLY A 234 -42.21 -44.31 27.99
N ALA A 235 -41.00 -43.91 28.41
CA ALA A 235 -40.60 -43.99 29.81
C ALA A 235 -41.36 -42.91 30.60
N GLY A 236 -41.92 -43.25 31.76
CA GLY A 236 -42.88 -42.44 32.53
C GLY A 236 -42.68 -40.92 32.47
N TYR A 237 -43.79 -40.18 32.48
CA TYR A 237 -43.94 -38.85 31.89
C TYR A 237 -43.87 -38.90 30.36
N ASP A 238 -44.77 -39.67 29.75
CA ASP A 238 -44.73 -40.09 28.35
C ASP A 238 -45.24 -39.04 27.35
N ASP A 239 -45.87 -37.96 27.82
CA ASP A 239 -46.18 -36.76 27.02
C ASP A 239 -45.39 -35.52 27.51
N PRO A 240 -44.06 -35.48 27.27
CA PRO A 240 -43.23 -34.38 27.71
C PRO A 240 -43.56 -33.10 26.94
N GLY A 241 -43.94 -32.05 27.67
CA GLY A 241 -44.15 -30.70 27.15
C GLY A 241 -43.08 -29.72 27.65
N ILE A 242 -42.83 -28.67 26.86
CA ILE A 242 -41.91 -27.58 27.19
C ILE A 242 -42.59 -26.24 26.88
N ALA A 243 -42.47 -25.29 27.79
CA ALA A 243 -43.02 -23.95 27.63
C ALA A 243 -42.06 -22.91 28.21
N TYR A 244 -42.17 -21.66 27.73
CA TYR A 244 -41.55 -20.51 28.40
C TYR A 244 -42.60 -19.67 29.12
N TYR A 245 -42.15 -18.88 30.08
CA TYR A 245 -42.95 -17.86 30.77
C TYR A 245 -42.04 -16.75 31.31
N ASP A 246 -42.63 -15.68 31.85
CA ASP A 246 -41.92 -14.51 32.39
C ASP A 246 -40.89 -13.90 31.42
N GLN A 247 -41.26 -13.72 30.14
CA GLN A 247 -40.39 -13.11 29.15
C GLN A 247 -40.09 -11.64 29.50
N SER A 248 -38.81 -11.31 29.59
CA SER A 248 -38.32 -9.99 29.99
C SER A 248 -37.09 -9.57 29.19
N LYS A 249 -36.71 -8.30 29.24
CA LYS A 249 -35.47 -7.77 28.64
C LYS A 249 -34.22 -8.57 29.02
N GLY A 250 -34.20 -9.12 30.23
CA GLY A 250 -33.05 -9.82 30.79
C GLY A 250 -33.09 -11.33 30.59
N GLY A 251 -34.16 -11.89 30.04
CA GLY A 251 -34.31 -13.35 29.93
C GLY A 251 -35.73 -13.85 30.17
N PHE A 252 -35.86 -15.16 30.36
CA PHE A 252 -37.14 -15.86 30.47
C PHE A 252 -36.97 -17.13 31.31
N LYS A 253 -38.08 -17.72 31.72
CA LYS A 253 -38.09 -19.01 32.42
C LYS A 253 -38.63 -20.10 31.51
N VAL A 254 -38.16 -21.32 31.73
CA VAL A 254 -38.57 -22.54 31.03
C VAL A 254 -39.19 -23.49 32.03
N GLU A 255 -40.32 -24.08 31.66
CA GLU A 255 -40.97 -25.15 32.40
C GLU A 255 -41.06 -26.40 31.52
N ILE A 256 -40.63 -27.52 32.08
CA ILE A 256 -40.70 -28.86 31.50
C ILE A 256 -41.53 -29.75 32.43
N GLY A 257 -42.44 -30.51 31.84
CA GLY A 257 -43.24 -31.47 32.58
C GLY A 257 -44.15 -32.28 31.69
N ASP A 258 -44.83 -33.24 32.31
CA ASP A 258 -45.80 -34.13 31.69
C ASP A 258 -47.16 -33.47 31.55
N ASN A 259 -47.72 -33.54 30.35
CA ASN A 259 -48.99 -32.93 29.99
C ASN A 259 -50.17 -33.93 29.96
N ASP A 260 -49.92 -35.25 29.96
CA ASP A 260 -51.00 -36.25 29.98
C ASP A 260 -51.34 -36.69 31.41
N ASN A 261 -52.01 -35.81 32.14
CA ASN A 261 -52.31 -35.99 33.55
C ASN A 261 -53.80 -35.85 33.86
N SER A 262 -54.67 -36.23 32.93
CA SER A 262 -56.11 -36.40 33.19
C SER A 262 -56.75 -35.16 33.87
N LYS A 263 -56.48 -33.96 33.35
CA LYS A 263 -56.91 -32.64 33.87
C LYS A 263 -56.26 -32.17 35.18
N LYS A 264 -55.22 -32.84 35.66
CA LYS A 264 -54.39 -32.37 36.80
C LYS A 264 -53.32 -31.40 36.30
N SER A 265 -52.72 -30.66 37.22
CA SER A 265 -51.58 -29.79 36.92
C SER A 265 -50.40 -30.60 36.37
N ARG A 266 -49.68 -30.00 35.41
CA ARG A 266 -48.40 -30.48 34.87
C ARG A 266 -47.51 -31.07 35.96
N ILE A 267 -47.07 -32.31 35.77
CA ILE A 267 -46.11 -32.94 36.68
C ILE A 267 -44.70 -32.62 36.17
N ARG A 268 -43.96 -31.80 36.92
CA ARG A 268 -42.64 -31.34 36.51
C ARG A 268 -41.61 -32.44 36.65
N PHE A 269 -40.61 -32.44 35.78
CA PHE A 269 -39.42 -33.29 35.88
C PHE A 269 -38.23 -32.59 35.25
N ASP A 270 -37.03 -32.93 35.72
CA ASP A 270 -35.80 -32.40 35.14
C ASP A 270 -35.46 -33.08 33.81
N SER A 271 -35.17 -32.27 32.81
CA SER A 271 -34.71 -32.71 31.49
C SER A 271 -33.68 -31.75 30.92
N GLU A 272 -32.84 -32.26 30.03
CA GLU A 272 -32.11 -31.37 29.12
C GLU A 272 -33.09 -30.68 28.15
N PHE A 273 -32.70 -29.50 27.67
CA PHE A 273 -33.42 -28.77 26.63
C PHE A 273 -32.47 -27.85 25.86
N MET A 274 -32.93 -27.36 24.72
CA MET A 274 -32.22 -26.40 23.90
C MET A 274 -33.09 -25.17 23.68
N PHE A 275 -32.43 -24.03 23.49
CA PHE A 275 -33.11 -22.80 23.11
C PHE A 275 -32.31 -22.04 22.05
N VAL A 276 -33.03 -21.32 21.19
CA VAL A 276 -32.50 -20.29 20.29
C VAL A 276 -33.34 -19.03 20.45
N ILE A 277 -32.65 -17.90 20.58
CA ILE A 277 -33.24 -16.56 20.66
C ILE A 277 -32.94 -15.82 19.38
N MET A 278 -34.01 -15.43 18.70
CA MET A 278 -33.94 -14.60 17.51
C MET A 278 -34.58 -13.25 17.78
N ASP A 279 -33.94 -12.21 17.26
CA ASP A 279 -34.45 -10.84 17.30
C ASP A 279 -34.05 -10.12 16.01
N TYR A 280 -34.99 -9.38 15.44
CA TYR A 280 -34.86 -8.71 14.14
C TYR A 280 -34.43 -7.25 14.26
N ASN A 281 -34.04 -6.82 15.46
CA ASN A 281 -33.48 -5.50 15.72
C ASN A 281 -31.95 -5.46 15.59
#